data_AF-A0A822EHH7-F1
#
_entry.id   AF-A0A822EHH7-F1
#
_cell.length_a   1.000
_cell.length_b   1.000
_cell.length_c   1.000
_cell.angle_alpha   90.00
_cell.angle_beta   90.00
_cell.angle_gamma   90.00
#
_symmetry.space_group_name_H-M   'P 1'
#
loop_
_entity.id
_entity.type
_entity.pdbx_description
1 polymer ?
#
loop_
_entity_poly.entity_id
_entity_poly.type
_entity_poly.pdbx_seq_one_letter_code
_entity_poly.pdbx_strand_id
1 'polypeptide(L)'
;MSESVRQRKKINENDVQSSNDDINRNIIIDRDDRQYRNQSSIPISQMCLGIVAISMIALLAFIQFGLPHEDHMTKHFPASLPTMDGGPLLVNDFLAHSERIYVGEGPESIEPLNGLLYTGLKNGSIVEFDPITRKTRIIYSSLSVDDHLLNCGKDNLEHICGRPLGIRRFSDNELIVVQAYHGLFKLNVKT
;
A
#
# COMPACT_ATOMS: atom_id res chain seq x y z
N MET A 1 74.51 80.40 -49.82
CA MET A 1 74.79 79.02 -50.26
C MET A 1 74.15 78.07 -49.26
N SER A 2 73.25 77.22 -49.76
CA SER A 2 72.58 76.06 -49.15
C SER A 2 71.57 76.24 -48.01
N GLU A 3 70.32 76.02 -48.40
CA GLU A 3 69.19 75.48 -47.64
C GLU A 3 69.52 74.16 -46.91
N SER A 4 68.79 73.85 -45.84
CA SER A 4 67.97 72.61 -45.80
C SER A 4 66.85 72.75 -44.77
N VAL A 5 65.63 72.59 -45.28
CA VAL A 5 64.35 72.74 -44.62
C VAL A 5 64.00 71.42 -43.91
N ARG A 6 63.72 71.46 -42.60
CA ARG A 6 63.19 70.31 -41.84
C ARG A 6 61.70 70.50 -41.60
N GLN A 7 60.86 70.06 -42.53
CA GLN A 7 59.41 70.04 -42.34
C GLN A 7 59.03 68.93 -41.34
N ARG A 8 58.52 69.31 -40.17
CA ARG A 8 57.79 68.39 -39.28
C ARG A 8 56.36 68.26 -39.81
N LYS A 9 56.01 67.05 -40.24
CA LYS A 9 54.65 66.63 -40.60
C LYS A 9 53.72 66.89 -39.40
N LYS A 10 52.80 67.85 -39.52
CA LYS A 10 51.71 68.05 -38.53
C LYS A 10 50.77 66.86 -38.66
N ILE A 11 50.74 66.01 -37.63
CA ILE A 11 49.75 64.94 -37.50
C ILE A 11 48.44 65.62 -37.12
N ASN A 12 47.39 65.36 -37.90
CA ASN A 12 46.07 65.97 -37.74
C ASN A 12 45.37 65.34 -36.54
N GLU A 13 44.88 66.13 -35.58
CA GLU A 13 44.20 65.63 -34.37
C GLU A 13 42.98 64.75 -34.71
N ASN A 14 42.34 64.98 -35.85
CA ASN A 14 41.21 64.18 -36.33
C ASN A 14 41.60 62.72 -36.69
N ASP A 15 42.84 62.50 -37.16
CA ASP A 15 43.32 61.15 -37.50
C ASP A 15 43.63 60.33 -36.23
N VAL A 16 44.06 61.01 -35.17
CA VAL A 16 44.31 60.39 -33.85
C VAL A 16 42.99 60.01 -33.18
N GLN A 17 41.97 60.86 -33.31
CA GLN A 17 40.63 60.59 -32.77
C GLN A 17 39.98 59.37 -33.46
N SER A 18 40.00 59.32 -34.80
CA SER A 18 39.46 58.20 -35.56
C SER A 18 40.16 56.87 -35.25
N SER A 19 41.49 56.89 -35.12
CA SER A 19 42.26 55.69 -34.77
C SER A 19 41.93 55.18 -33.36
N ASN A 20 41.69 56.08 -32.40
CA ASN A 20 41.34 55.69 -31.03
C ASN A 20 39.93 55.15 -30.91
N ASP A 21 38.98 55.68 -31.69
CA ASP A 21 37.60 55.17 -31.73
C ASP A 21 37.51 53.77 -32.35
N ASP A 22 38.33 53.49 -33.37
CA ASP A 22 38.40 52.16 -33.99
C ASP A 22 39.11 51.14 -33.10
N ILE A 23 40.16 51.55 -32.37
CA ILE A 23 40.80 50.70 -31.35
C ILE A 23 39.83 50.38 -30.22
N ASN A 24 39.09 51.38 -29.70
CA ASN A 24 38.11 51.14 -28.65
C ASN A 24 36.96 50.24 -29.12
N ARG A 25 36.46 50.40 -30.35
CA ARG A 25 35.46 49.49 -30.92
C ARG A 25 35.98 48.06 -31.02
N ASN A 26 37.20 47.86 -31.50
CA ASN A 26 37.79 46.53 -31.59
C ASN A 26 38.02 45.89 -30.20
N ILE A 27 38.38 46.68 -29.18
CA ILE A 27 38.53 46.18 -27.81
C ILE A 27 37.18 45.81 -27.18
N ILE A 28 36.11 46.56 -27.48
CA ILE A 28 34.75 46.25 -27.00
C ILE A 28 34.24 44.97 -27.65
N ILE A 29 34.39 44.83 -28.97
CA ILE A 29 33.98 43.62 -29.70
C ILE A 29 34.76 42.39 -29.21
N ASP A 30 36.07 42.50 -29.02
CA ASP A 30 36.91 41.40 -28.48
C ASP A 30 36.59 41.08 -27.00
N ARG A 31 36.08 42.05 -26.23
CA ARG A 31 35.59 41.80 -24.86
C ARG A 31 34.25 41.08 -24.84
N ASP A 32 33.32 41.47 -25.71
CA ASP A 32 32.01 40.84 -25.82
C ASP A 32 32.12 39.39 -26.36
N ASP A 33 32.98 39.16 -27.35
CA ASP A 33 33.25 37.82 -27.88
C ASP A 33 33.92 36.91 -26.82
N ARG A 34 34.84 37.45 -26.00
CA ARG A 34 35.41 36.71 -24.87
C ARG A 34 34.39 36.43 -23.77
N GLN A 35 33.46 37.33 -23.51
CA GLN A 35 32.39 37.07 -22.54
C GLN A 35 31.43 35.98 -23.03
N TYR A 36 31.05 36.00 -24.31
CA TYR A 36 30.17 34.97 -24.88
C TYR A 36 30.83 33.59 -24.91
N ARG A 37 32.15 33.53 -25.16
CA ARG A 37 32.91 32.28 -25.13
C ARG A 37 33.12 31.71 -23.72
N ASN A 38 33.04 32.54 -22.69
CA ASN A 38 33.15 32.13 -21.28
C ASN A 38 31.79 31.81 -20.63
N GLN A 39 30.68 31.95 -21.36
CA GLN A 39 29.36 31.53 -20.91
C GLN A 39 29.20 30.01 -21.09
N SER A 40 29.85 29.25 -20.21
CA SER A 40 29.57 27.86 -19.84
C SER A 40 28.97 26.97 -20.95
N SER A 41 29.82 26.46 -21.84
CA SER A 41 29.47 25.30 -22.67
C SER A 41 29.36 24.07 -21.77
N ILE A 42 28.14 23.78 -21.27
CA ILE A 42 27.86 22.54 -20.55
C ILE A 42 28.20 21.39 -21.52
N PRO A 43 29.09 20.45 -21.15
CA PRO A 43 29.47 19.38 -22.05
C PRO A 43 28.23 18.55 -22.39
N ILE A 44 28.10 18.16 -23.66
CA ILE A 44 26.91 17.46 -24.20
C ILE A 44 26.52 16.23 -23.35
N SER A 45 27.50 15.56 -22.72
CA SER A 45 27.27 14.46 -21.79
C SER A 45 26.44 14.83 -20.55
N GLN A 46 26.66 16.02 -19.98
CA GLN A 46 25.91 16.53 -18.83
C GLN A 46 24.51 16.98 -19.23
N MET A 47 24.34 17.48 -20.47
CA MET A 47 23.01 17.76 -21.03
C MET A 47 22.21 16.47 -21.23
N CYS A 48 22.83 15.40 -21.74
CA CYS A 48 22.17 14.10 -21.89
C CYS A 48 21.76 13.49 -20.54
N LEU A 49 22.62 13.57 -19.52
CA LEU A 49 22.30 13.10 -18.17
C LEU A 49 21.12 13.86 -17.56
N GLY A 50 21.06 15.18 -17.77
CA GLY A 50 19.94 16.01 -17.33
C GLY A 50 18.62 15.64 -18.01
N ILE A 51 18.63 15.42 -19.32
CA ILE A 51 17.43 15.01 -20.07
C ILE A 51 16.94 13.63 -19.61
N VAL A 52 17.86 12.68 -19.41
CA VAL A 52 17.51 11.35 -18.90
C VAL A 52 16.92 11.46 -17.50
N ALA A 53 17.52 12.24 -16.59
CA ALA A 53 16.99 12.43 -15.25
C ALA A 53 15.59 13.07 -15.24
N ILE A 54 15.36 14.10 -16.07
CA ILE A 54 14.04 14.74 -16.20
C ILE A 54 13.01 13.76 -16.75
N SER A 55 13.38 12.95 -17.75
CA SER A 55 12.48 11.94 -18.32
C SER A 55 12.10 10.85 -17.30
N MET A 56 13.05 10.41 -16.45
CA MET A 56 12.81 9.45 -15.37
C MET A 56 11.90 10.05 -14.29
N ILE A 57 12.10 11.31 -13.91
CA ILE A 57 11.25 12.00 -12.93
C ILE A 57 9.83 12.17 -13.49
N ALA A 58 9.70 12.56 -14.76
CA ALA A 58 8.40 12.70 -15.41
C ALA A 58 7.65 11.35 -15.51
N LEU A 59 8.37 10.25 -15.79
CA LEU A 59 7.81 8.91 -15.82
C LEU A 59 7.33 8.48 -14.42
N LEU A 60 8.14 8.70 -13.38
CA LEU A 60 7.75 8.39 -12.00
C LEU A 60 6.55 9.23 -11.54
N ALA A 61 6.50 10.51 -11.91
CA ALA A 61 5.35 11.37 -11.63
C ALA A 61 4.10 10.90 -12.38
N PHE A 62 4.22 10.44 -13.63
CA PHE A 62 3.10 9.88 -14.38
C PHE A 62 2.59 8.56 -13.78
N ILE A 63 3.48 7.69 -13.29
CA ILE A 63 3.08 6.46 -12.59
C ILE A 63 2.36 6.79 -11.27
N GLN A 64 2.82 7.80 -10.53
CA GLN A 64 2.24 8.15 -9.22
C GLN A 64 0.95 8.98 -9.32
N PHE A 65 0.83 9.86 -10.32
CA PHE A 65 -0.27 10.84 -10.42
C PHE A 65 -1.12 10.71 -11.70
N GLY A 66 -0.60 10.07 -12.74
CA GLY A 66 -1.22 10.01 -14.07
C GLY A 66 -1.98 8.72 -14.36
N LEU A 67 -1.71 7.65 -13.63
CA LEU A 67 -2.59 6.48 -13.65
C LEU A 67 -3.87 6.86 -12.90
N PRO A 68 -5.04 6.87 -13.57
CA PRO A 68 -6.29 6.98 -12.83
C PRO A 68 -6.32 5.78 -11.89
N HIS A 69 -6.21 6.05 -10.59
CA HIS A 69 -6.65 5.08 -9.61
C HIS A 69 -8.13 4.90 -9.95
N GLU A 70 -8.50 3.73 -10.49
CA GLU A 70 -9.90 3.37 -10.58
C GLU A 70 -10.38 3.24 -9.13
N ASP A 71 -10.71 4.38 -8.55
CA ASP A 71 -11.66 4.41 -7.47
C ASP A 71 -12.92 3.83 -8.09
N HIS A 72 -13.11 2.53 -7.87
CA HIS A 72 -14.40 1.89 -7.96
C HIS A 72 -15.27 2.51 -6.87
N MET A 73 -15.55 3.80 -6.98
CA MET A 73 -16.70 4.42 -6.36
C MET A 73 -17.87 3.75 -7.04
N THR A 74 -18.31 2.63 -6.45
CA THR A 74 -19.62 2.08 -6.68
C THR A 74 -20.56 3.26 -6.57
N LYS A 75 -21.14 3.67 -7.70
CA LYS A 75 -22.23 4.62 -7.70
C LYS A 75 -23.28 3.99 -6.81
N HIS A 76 -23.37 4.49 -5.58
CA HIS A 76 -24.38 4.06 -4.64
C HIS A 76 -25.68 4.61 -5.22
N PHE A 77 -26.33 3.82 -6.07
CA PHE A 77 -27.70 4.10 -6.44
C PHE A 77 -28.50 3.81 -5.17
N PRO A 78 -29.14 4.80 -4.53
CA PRO A 78 -30.11 4.52 -3.49
C PRO A 78 -31.34 3.96 -4.20
N ALA A 79 -31.25 2.71 -4.67
CA ALA A 79 -32.45 1.91 -4.80
C ALA A 79 -33.07 1.93 -3.40
N SER A 80 -34.30 2.42 -3.29
CA SER A 80 -35.07 2.26 -2.06
C SER A 80 -34.93 0.81 -1.64
N LEU A 81 -34.48 0.57 -0.39
CA LEU A 81 -34.36 -0.79 0.14
C LEU A 81 -35.68 -1.52 -0.17
N PRO A 82 -35.62 -2.75 -0.70
CA PRO A 82 -36.83 -3.50 -0.99
C PRO A 82 -37.68 -3.52 0.27
N THR A 83 -38.93 -3.10 0.15
CA THR A 83 -39.85 -3.17 1.28
C THR A 83 -40.04 -4.64 1.63
N MET A 84 -39.96 -4.95 2.92
CA MET A 84 -40.15 -6.30 3.47
C MET A 84 -41.65 -6.65 3.52
N ASP A 85 -42.34 -6.46 2.39
CA ASP A 85 -43.79 -6.54 2.28
C ASP A 85 -44.22 -7.97 1.96
N GLY A 86 -44.11 -8.86 2.96
CA GLY A 86 -44.68 -10.20 2.92
C GLY A 86 -43.72 -11.33 2.51
N GLY A 87 -44.22 -12.56 2.66
CA GLY A 87 -43.46 -13.77 2.35
C GLY A 87 -42.30 -14.05 3.32
N PRO A 88 -41.25 -14.78 2.88
CA PRO A 88 -40.11 -15.17 3.71
C PRO A 88 -39.28 -14.00 4.27
N LEU A 89 -39.46 -12.79 3.72
CA LEU A 89 -38.71 -11.58 4.11
C LEU A 89 -39.52 -10.69 5.05
N LEU A 90 -40.70 -11.12 5.50
CA LEU A 90 -41.49 -10.37 6.47
C LEU A 90 -40.67 -10.12 7.74
N VAL A 91 -40.76 -8.89 8.25
CA VAL A 91 -40.13 -8.49 9.51
C VAL A 91 -40.56 -9.44 10.62
N ASN A 92 -39.58 -9.97 11.37
CA ASN A 92 -39.78 -10.84 12.52
C ASN A 92 -38.82 -10.44 13.65
N ASP A 93 -39.05 -10.98 14.83
CA ASP A 93 -38.35 -10.69 16.08
C ASP A 93 -37.68 -11.94 16.68
N PHE A 94 -37.46 -12.99 15.89
CA PHE A 94 -36.91 -14.25 16.38
C PHE A 94 -35.56 -14.09 17.08
N LEU A 95 -34.68 -13.23 16.53
CA LEU A 95 -33.36 -12.96 17.12
C LEU A 95 -33.43 -12.02 18.33
N ALA A 96 -34.50 -11.22 18.47
CA ALA A 96 -34.67 -10.32 19.62
C ALA A 96 -34.88 -11.08 20.94
N HIS A 97 -35.31 -12.35 20.84
CA HIS A 97 -35.55 -13.25 21.96
C HIS A 97 -34.42 -14.26 22.18
N SER A 98 -33.26 -14.06 21.54
CA SER A 98 -32.12 -14.98 21.68
C SER A 98 -31.42 -14.84 23.02
N GLU A 99 -30.97 -15.97 23.58
CA GLU A 99 -30.15 -16.00 24.80
C GLU A 99 -28.68 -16.20 24.46
N ARG A 100 -27.80 -15.43 25.11
CA ARG A 100 -26.36 -15.67 25.06
C ARG A 100 -25.99 -16.82 25.99
N ILE A 101 -25.78 -18.01 25.43
CA ILE A 101 -25.45 -19.23 26.19
C ILE A 101 -23.95 -19.45 26.39
N TYR A 102 -23.10 -18.83 25.56
CA TYR A 102 -21.65 -19.01 25.59
C TYR A 102 -20.92 -17.69 25.31
N VAL A 103 -19.77 -17.49 25.97
CA VAL A 103 -18.90 -16.33 25.77
C VAL A 103 -17.50 -16.82 25.42
N GLY A 104 -17.21 -16.84 24.12
CA GLY A 104 -15.88 -17.10 23.58
C GLY A 104 -15.65 -16.21 22.36
N GLU A 105 -14.39 -16.09 21.96
CA GLU A 105 -14.02 -15.23 20.83
C GLU A 105 -14.13 -15.98 19.50
N GLY A 106 -14.94 -15.43 18.59
CA GLY A 106 -15.05 -15.88 17.20
C GLY A 106 -15.56 -17.31 16.99
N PRO A 107 -16.66 -17.77 17.60
CA PRO A 107 -17.31 -19.00 17.17
C PRO A 107 -17.94 -18.82 15.79
N GLU A 108 -17.41 -19.53 14.78
CA GLU A 108 -17.85 -19.41 13.37
C GLU A 108 -18.85 -20.50 12.94
N SER A 109 -18.83 -21.65 13.60
CA SER A 109 -19.70 -22.78 13.28
C SER A 109 -20.04 -23.57 14.53
N ILE A 110 -21.31 -23.96 14.66
CA ILE A 110 -21.82 -24.77 15.76
C ILE A 110 -22.32 -26.12 15.24
N GLU A 111 -22.00 -27.20 15.94
CA GLU A 111 -22.49 -28.55 15.64
C GLU A 111 -23.03 -29.22 16.92
N PRO A 112 -24.33 -29.56 16.98
CA PRO A 112 -24.88 -30.37 18.05
C PRO A 112 -24.51 -31.85 17.90
N LEU A 113 -23.96 -32.46 18.95
CA LEU A 113 -23.67 -33.90 18.99
C LEU A 113 -23.85 -34.44 20.42
N ASN A 114 -24.61 -35.52 20.58
CA ASN A 114 -24.85 -36.21 21.85
C ASN A 114 -25.34 -35.28 22.99
N GLY A 115 -26.13 -34.26 22.67
CA GLY A 115 -26.66 -33.30 23.64
C GLY A 115 -25.69 -32.17 24.03
N LEU A 116 -24.47 -32.19 23.48
CA LEU A 116 -23.47 -31.13 23.62
C LEU A 116 -23.39 -30.30 22.33
N LEU A 117 -22.83 -29.09 22.45
CA LEU A 117 -22.60 -28.18 21.34
C LEU A 117 -21.10 -28.04 21.11
N TYR A 118 -20.64 -28.19 19.87
CA TYR A 118 -19.23 -28.06 19.51
C TYR A 118 -19.01 -26.84 18.63
N THR A 119 -17.95 -26.08 18.89
CA THR A 119 -17.56 -24.93 18.07
C THR A 119 -16.06 -24.75 18.04
N GLY A 120 -15.55 -24.17 16.95
CA GLY A 120 -14.19 -23.63 16.89
C GLY A 120 -14.12 -22.25 17.56
N LEU A 121 -12.93 -21.85 18.00
CA LEU A 121 -12.63 -20.51 18.54
C LEU A 121 -11.48 -19.85 17.78
N LYS A 122 -11.39 -18.52 17.92
CA LYS A 122 -10.36 -17.68 17.29
C LYS A 122 -8.92 -18.13 17.56
N ASN A 123 -8.66 -18.69 18.74
CA ASN A 123 -7.33 -19.15 19.12
C ASN A 123 -6.93 -20.53 18.55
N GLY A 124 -7.74 -21.09 17.64
CA GLY A 124 -7.45 -22.39 17.01
C GLY A 124 -8.04 -23.60 17.73
N SER A 125 -8.58 -23.41 18.94
CA SER A 125 -9.15 -24.49 19.72
C SER A 125 -10.54 -24.89 19.27
N ILE A 126 -10.92 -26.13 19.59
CA ILE A 126 -12.29 -26.63 19.47
C ILE A 126 -12.77 -26.91 20.88
N VAL A 127 -13.94 -26.36 21.19
CA VAL A 127 -14.58 -26.51 22.48
C VAL A 127 -15.88 -27.28 22.35
N GLU A 128 -16.18 -28.06 23.38
CA GLU A 128 -17.52 -28.55 23.64
C GLU A 128 -18.16 -27.68 24.73
N PHE A 129 -19.46 -27.47 24.61
CA PHE A 129 -20.28 -26.72 25.53
C PHE A 129 -21.51 -27.55 25.91
N ASP A 130 -21.76 -27.67 27.21
CA ASP A 130 -22.94 -28.32 27.76
C ASP A 130 -24.05 -27.28 27.98
N PRO A 131 -25.16 -27.35 27.22
CA PRO A 131 -26.24 -26.38 27.33
C PRO A 131 -27.00 -26.46 28.67
N ILE A 132 -26.92 -27.58 29.39
CA ILE A 132 -27.58 -27.76 30.69
C ILE A 132 -26.72 -27.19 31.80
N THR A 133 -25.44 -27.57 31.85
CA THR A 133 -24.54 -27.13 32.93
C THR A 133 -23.86 -25.79 32.66
N ARG A 134 -23.96 -25.27 31.42
CA ARG A 134 -23.25 -24.09 30.91
C ARG A 134 -21.74 -24.17 31.03
N LYS A 135 -21.19 -25.37 31.09
CA LYS A 135 -19.74 -25.61 31.16
C LYS A 135 -19.15 -25.77 29.77
N THR A 136 -17.91 -25.33 29.62
CA THR A 136 -17.13 -25.45 28.38
C THR A 136 -15.89 -26.28 28.67
N ARG A 137 -15.51 -27.18 27.75
CA ARG A 137 -14.26 -27.94 27.80
C ARG A 137 -13.55 -27.82 26.45
N ILE A 138 -12.24 -27.59 26.49
CA ILE A 138 -11.40 -27.66 25.29
C ILE A 138 -11.15 -29.13 24.99
N ILE A 139 -11.52 -29.56 23.78
CA ILE A 139 -11.32 -30.95 23.31
C ILE A 139 -10.18 -31.07 22.29
N TYR A 140 -9.79 -29.94 21.71
CA TYR A 140 -8.66 -29.87 20.79
C TYR A 140 -8.04 -28.47 20.84
N SER A 141 -6.72 -28.42 20.78
CA SER A 141 -5.93 -27.21 20.60
C SER A 141 -4.88 -27.50 19.53
N SER A 142 -4.73 -26.60 18.56
CA SER A 142 -3.70 -26.74 17.52
C SER A 142 -2.28 -26.61 18.08
N LEU A 143 -2.13 -25.98 19.25
CA LEU A 143 -0.86 -25.89 19.96
C LEU A 143 -0.83 -26.87 21.12
N SER A 144 0.32 -27.56 21.27
CA SER A 144 0.68 -28.31 22.46
C SER A 144 0.65 -27.40 23.68
N VAL A 145 0.24 -27.95 24.84
CA VAL A 145 0.18 -27.26 26.14
C VAL A 145 1.50 -26.56 26.51
N ASP A 146 2.62 -26.97 25.92
CA ASP A 146 3.95 -26.39 26.14
C ASP A 146 4.19 -25.05 25.41
N ASP A 147 3.29 -24.64 24.51
CA ASP A 147 3.44 -23.44 23.67
C ASP A 147 2.67 -22.22 24.22
N HIS A 148 2.59 -22.11 25.56
CA HIS A 148 2.07 -20.93 26.27
C HIS A 148 2.76 -19.60 25.88
N LEU A 149 3.87 -19.68 25.15
CA LEU A 149 4.59 -18.53 24.58
C LEU A 149 3.84 -17.87 23.42
N LEU A 150 3.08 -18.66 22.64
CA LEU A 150 2.31 -18.12 21.52
C LEU A 150 0.95 -17.62 22.04
N ASN A 151 0.80 -16.30 22.11
CA ASN A 151 -0.44 -15.65 22.50
C ASN A 151 -1.49 -15.73 21.37
N CYS A 152 -2.01 -16.94 21.13
CA CYS A 152 -3.03 -17.24 20.13
C CYS A 152 -4.34 -16.49 20.38
N GLY A 153 -5.08 -16.22 19.31
CA GLY A 153 -6.26 -15.34 19.34
C GLY A 153 -6.04 -14.00 18.61
N LYS A 154 -4.83 -13.77 18.08
CA LYS A 154 -4.51 -12.65 17.21
C LYS A 154 -4.59 -13.06 15.73
N ASP A 155 -5.13 -12.18 14.90
CA ASP A 155 -5.36 -12.43 13.47
C ASP A 155 -4.04 -12.78 12.74
N ASN A 156 -2.95 -12.12 13.12
CA ASN A 156 -1.62 -12.39 12.53
C ASN A 156 -1.01 -13.73 12.96
N LEU A 157 -1.57 -14.43 13.94
CA LEU A 157 -1.10 -15.74 14.40
C LEU A 157 -2.03 -16.89 13.97
N GLU A 158 -3.14 -16.61 13.30
CA GLU A 158 -4.09 -17.65 12.88
C GLU A 158 -3.46 -18.71 11.97
N HIS A 159 -2.48 -18.33 11.16
CA HIS A 159 -1.74 -19.26 10.31
C HIS A 159 -0.84 -20.24 11.07
N ILE A 160 -0.55 -19.96 12.35
CA ILE A 160 0.24 -20.83 13.24
C ILE A 160 -0.70 -21.55 14.21
N CYS A 161 -1.60 -20.80 14.84
CA CYS A 161 -2.55 -21.31 15.83
C CYS A 161 -3.72 -22.09 15.21
N GLY A 162 -4.02 -21.89 13.93
CA GLY A 162 -5.27 -22.31 13.30
C GLY A 162 -6.43 -21.32 13.54
N ARG A 163 -7.44 -21.41 12.68
CA ARG A 163 -8.74 -20.73 12.75
C ARG A 163 -9.84 -21.67 12.21
N PRO A 164 -10.58 -22.40 13.07
CA PRO A 164 -11.59 -23.35 12.61
C PRO A 164 -12.81 -22.58 12.13
N LEU A 165 -13.16 -22.78 10.85
CA LEU A 165 -14.26 -22.05 10.19
C LEU A 165 -15.51 -22.91 10.00
N GLY A 166 -15.37 -24.24 10.10
CA GLY A 166 -16.49 -25.16 9.90
C GLY A 166 -16.33 -26.41 10.74
N ILE A 167 -17.44 -26.89 11.30
CA ILE A 167 -17.52 -28.16 12.05
C ILE A 167 -18.82 -28.87 11.69
N ARG A 168 -18.76 -30.17 11.41
CA ARG A 168 -19.94 -31.00 11.12
C ARG A 168 -19.78 -32.38 11.72
N ARG A 169 -20.90 -32.99 12.15
CA ARG A 169 -20.92 -34.40 12.56
C ARG A 169 -20.56 -35.28 11.37
N PHE A 170 -19.63 -36.19 11.59
CA PHE A 170 -19.28 -37.24 10.65
C PHE A 170 -19.86 -38.59 11.07
N SER A 171 -19.77 -38.92 12.36
CA SER A 171 -20.34 -40.15 12.94
C SER A 171 -20.80 -39.88 14.38
N ASP A 172 -21.17 -40.92 15.13
CA ASP A 172 -21.66 -40.78 16.51
C ASP A 172 -20.65 -40.17 17.48
N ASN A 173 -19.36 -40.25 17.17
CA ASN A 173 -18.29 -39.75 18.03
C ASN A 173 -17.22 -38.99 17.25
N GLU A 174 -17.49 -38.63 15.99
CA GLU A 174 -16.52 -37.96 15.15
C GLU A 174 -17.08 -36.70 14.53
N LEU A 175 -16.25 -35.67 14.53
CA LEU A 175 -16.48 -34.40 13.86
C LEU A 175 -15.52 -34.29 12.68
N ILE A 176 -16.00 -33.76 11.56
CA ILE A 176 -15.15 -33.19 10.53
C ILE A 176 -15.02 -31.70 10.82
N VAL A 177 -13.78 -31.21 10.79
CA VAL A 177 -13.47 -29.82 11.06
C VAL A 177 -12.64 -29.26 9.91
N VAL A 178 -13.01 -28.06 9.46
CA VAL A 178 -12.31 -27.29 8.44
C VAL A 178 -11.56 -26.16 9.14
N GLN A 179 -10.23 -26.19 9.07
CA GLN A 179 -9.33 -25.13 9.54
C GLN A 179 -8.83 -24.31 8.35
N ALA A 180 -8.87 -22.98 8.48
CA ALA A 180 -8.48 -22.06 7.40
C ALA A 180 -7.06 -22.32 6.88
N TYR A 181 -6.14 -22.70 7.77
CA TYR A 181 -4.70 -22.85 7.45
C TYR A 181 -4.19 -24.29 7.47
N HIS A 182 -4.91 -25.20 8.14
CA HIS A 182 -4.48 -26.60 8.32
C HIS A 182 -5.34 -27.61 7.55
N GLY A 183 -6.36 -27.13 6.82
CA GLY A 183 -7.19 -27.97 5.97
C GLY A 183 -8.27 -28.75 6.73
N LEU A 184 -8.53 -29.98 6.29
CA LEU A 184 -9.63 -30.81 6.76
C LEU A 184 -9.11 -31.92 7.66
N PHE A 185 -9.69 -32.08 8.84
CA PHE A 185 -9.32 -33.16 9.77
C PHE A 185 -10.55 -33.73 10.46
N LYS A 186 -10.37 -34.97 10.91
CA LYS A 186 -11.37 -35.70 11.69
C LYS A 186 -10.96 -35.68 13.16
N LEU A 187 -11.92 -35.37 14.03
CA LEU A 187 -11.71 -35.29 15.48
C LEU A 187 -12.64 -36.29 16.18
N ASN A 188 -12.09 -37.14 17.04
CA ASN A 188 -12.87 -38.05 17.89
C ASN A 188 -13.13 -37.40 19.26
N VAL A 189 -14.41 -37.24 19.61
CA VAL A 189 -14.84 -36.51 20.83
C VAL A 189 -14.82 -37.35 22.11
N LYS A 190 -14.51 -38.65 22.03
CA LYS A 190 -14.46 -39.57 23.18
C LYS A 190 -13.06 -39.77 23.77
N THR A 191 -12.03 -39.25 23.11
CA THR A 191 -10.62 -39.47 23.48
C THR A 191 -10.14 -38.58 24.61
#